data_AF-A0AAU3M8G4-F1
#
_entry.id   AF-A0AAU3M8G4-F1
#
_cell.length_a   1.000
_cell.length_b   1.000
_cell.length_c   1.000
_cell.angle_alpha   90.00
_cell.angle_beta   90.00
_cell.angle_gamma   90.00
#
_symmetry.space_group_name_H-M   'P 1'
#
loop_
_entity.id
_entity.type
_entity.pdbx_description
1 polymer ?
#
loop_
_entity_poly.entity_id
_entity_poly.type
_entity_poly.pdbx_seq_one_letter_code
_entity_poly.pdbx_strand_id
1 'polypeptide(L)'
;MAERQLAALDGLGLDEDSMMVAFRTVSAFAHGAGQSEVALREWTESAGWSSGDETRLGLEPQMIYLMETGRYPTYQRYGLRATRKDDATWAFETGLDCVLDGIAARLGI
;
A
#
# COMPACT_ATOMS: atom_id res chain seq x y z
N MET A 1 -20.46 -11.59 3.30
CA MET A 1 -19.44 -10.78 2.59
C MET A 1 -18.64 -11.66 1.63
N ALA A 2 -18.05 -12.77 2.11
CA ALA A 2 -17.30 -13.73 1.29
C ALA A 2 -18.02 -14.19 0.01
N GLU A 3 -19.32 -14.51 0.09
CA GLU A 3 -20.10 -14.97 -1.07
C GLU A 3 -20.01 -14.05 -2.30
N ARG A 4 -20.15 -12.73 -2.12
CA ARG A 4 -20.06 -11.79 -3.25
C ARG A 4 -18.67 -11.74 -3.87
N GLN A 5 -17.63 -11.97 -3.08
CA GLN A 5 -16.24 -11.91 -3.53
C GLN A 5 -15.85 -13.22 -4.22
N LEU A 6 -16.34 -14.36 -3.74
CA LEU A 6 -16.18 -15.65 -4.40
C LEU A 6 -16.99 -15.70 -5.72
N ALA A 7 -18.22 -15.18 -5.71
CA ALA A 7 -19.04 -15.07 -6.93
C ALA A 7 -18.39 -14.18 -8.01
N ALA A 8 -17.53 -13.23 -7.65
CA ALA A 8 -16.78 -12.42 -8.61
C ALA A 8 -15.65 -13.20 -9.31
N LEU A 9 -15.24 -14.34 -8.74
CA LEU A 9 -14.22 -15.24 -9.29
C LEU A 9 -14.85 -16.46 -9.99
N ASP A 10 -16.15 -16.66 -9.84
CA ASP A 10 -16.88 -17.75 -10.50
C ASP A 10 -16.85 -17.59 -12.02
N GLY A 11 -16.78 -18.72 -12.73
CA GLY A 11 -16.70 -18.74 -14.19
C GLY A 11 -15.34 -18.38 -14.80
N LEU A 12 -14.31 -18.08 -13.99
CA LEU A 12 -12.93 -17.82 -14.47
C LEU A 12 -12.10 -19.10 -14.73
N GLY A 13 -12.72 -20.28 -14.63
CA GLY A 13 -12.02 -21.57 -14.83
C GLY A 13 -11.10 -21.97 -13.69
N LEU A 14 -11.23 -21.32 -12.52
CA LEU A 14 -10.49 -21.65 -11.30
C LEU A 14 -11.16 -22.83 -10.58
N ASP A 15 -10.34 -23.72 -10.02
CA ASP A 15 -10.79 -24.63 -8.97
C ASP A 15 -11.05 -23.86 -7.65
N GLU A 16 -11.77 -24.49 -6.73
CA GLU A 16 -12.21 -23.87 -5.48
C GLU A 16 -11.03 -23.45 -4.58
N ASP A 17 -9.92 -24.19 -4.62
CA ASP A 17 -8.72 -23.87 -3.84
C ASP A 17 -8.04 -22.61 -4.41
N SER A 18 -7.91 -22.54 -5.73
CA SER A 18 -7.36 -21.39 -6.45
C SER A 18 -8.22 -20.14 -6.26
N MET A 19 -9.55 -20.29 -6.26
CA MET A 19 -10.49 -19.23 -5.94
C MET A 19 -10.29 -18.70 -4.52
N MET A 20 -10.15 -19.60 -3.54
CA MET A 20 -9.91 -19.22 -2.13
C MET A 20 -8.56 -18.52 -1.93
N VAL A 21 -7.51 -18.97 -2.64
CA VAL A 21 -6.19 -18.31 -2.62
C VAL A 21 -6.28 -16.89 -3.18
N ALA A 22 -6.92 -16.71 -4.34
CA ALA A 22 -7.11 -15.38 -4.93
C ALA A 22 -7.89 -14.45 -4.00
N PHE A 23 -9.02 -14.91 -3.48
CA PHE A 23 -9.84 -14.17 -2.52
C PHE A 23 -9.06 -13.72 -1.28
N ARG A 24 -8.30 -14.63 -0.67
CA ARG A 24 -7.52 -14.34 0.54
C ARG A 24 -6.38 -13.37 0.27
N THR A 25 -5.69 -13.50 -0.85
CA THR A 25 -4.59 -12.60 -1.23
C THR A 25 -5.08 -11.17 -1.41
N VAL A 26 -6.15 -10.97 -2.17
CA VAL A 26 -6.74 -9.63 -2.37
C VAL A 26 -7.25 -9.07 -1.04
N SER A 27 -7.92 -9.89 -0.23
CA SER A 27 -8.42 -9.46 1.08
C SER A 27 -7.30 -9.05 2.04
N ALA A 28 -6.19 -9.81 2.06
CA ALA A 28 -5.02 -9.50 2.89
C ALA A 28 -4.35 -8.20 2.44
N PHE A 29 -4.21 -7.98 1.13
CA PHE A 29 -3.71 -6.70 0.59
C PHE A 29 -4.59 -5.53 1.03
N ALA A 30 -5.90 -5.61 0.77
CA ALA A 30 -6.81 -4.52 1.10
C ALA A 30 -6.84 -4.21 2.61
N HIS A 31 -6.82 -5.27 3.42
CA HIS A 31 -6.78 -5.13 4.88
C HIS A 31 -5.46 -4.50 5.37
N GLY A 32 -4.33 -4.97 4.85
CA GLY A 32 -3.01 -4.45 5.22
C GLY A 32 -2.82 -2.98 4.81
N ALA A 33 -3.31 -2.61 3.63
CA ALA A 33 -3.27 -1.22 3.17
C ALA A 33 -4.10 -0.31 4.09
N GLY A 34 -5.34 -0.69 4.42
CA GLY A 34 -6.19 0.06 5.33
C GLY A 34 -5.62 0.15 6.76
N GLN A 35 -5.08 -0.94 7.29
CA GLN A 35 -4.42 -0.92 8.61
C GLN A 35 -3.22 0.02 8.63
N SER A 36 -2.42 0.04 7.57
CA SER A 36 -1.24 0.91 7.47
C SER A 36 -1.63 2.39 7.45
N GLU A 37 -2.72 2.73 6.76
CA GLU A 37 -3.26 4.09 6.73
C GLU A 37 -3.75 4.54 8.11
N VAL A 38 -4.49 3.67 8.81
CA VAL A 38 -4.95 3.94 10.19
C VAL A 38 -3.77 4.12 11.13
N ALA A 39 -2.78 3.22 11.10
CA ALA A 39 -1.60 3.29 11.96
C ALA A 39 -0.78 4.57 11.70
N LEU A 40 -0.61 4.97 10.44
CA LEU A 40 0.07 6.22 10.09
C LEU A 40 -0.68 7.43 10.64
N ARG A 41 -2.01 7.44 10.52
CA ARG A 41 -2.85 8.51 11.04
C ARG A 41 -2.77 8.59 12.57
N GLU A 42 -2.93 7.48 13.27
CA GLU A 42 -2.82 7.42 14.73
C GLU A 42 -1.45 7.90 15.23
N TRP A 43 -0.37 7.49 14.55
CA TRP A 43 0.97 7.96 14.86
C TRP A 43 1.11 9.47 14.67
N THR A 44 0.61 9.99 13.56
CA THR A 44 0.64 11.43 13.23
C THR A 44 -0.14 12.26 14.24
N GLU A 45 -1.35 11.82 14.59
CA GLU A 45 -2.19 12.44 15.61
C GLU A 45 -1.53 12.39 17.00
N SER A 46 -0.90 11.26 17.37
CA SER A 46 -0.18 11.13 18.65
C SER A 46 1.05 12.04 18.76
N ALA A 47 1.65 12.41 17.63
CA ALA A 47 2.74 13.38 17.55
C ALA A 47 2.24 14.84 17.57
N GLY A 48 0.92 15.06 17.61
CA GLY A 48 0.31 16.40 17.58
C GLY A 48 0.29 17.03 16.19
N TRP A 49 0.50 16.26 15.13
CA TRP A 49 0.42 16.74 13.76
C TRP A 49 -0.98 16.47 13.19
N SER A 50 -1.56 17.49 12.59
CA SER A 50 -2.92 17.49 12.04
C SER A 50 -2.96 17.45 10.51
N SER A 51 -1.80 17.55 9.86
CA SER A 51 -1.67 17.52 8.40
C SER A 51 -0.37 16.86 7.93
N GLY A 52 -0.35 16.46 6.65
CA GLY A 52 0.85 15.97 5.99
C GLY A 52 1.98 17.00 5.94
N ASP A 53 1.65 18.30 5.88
CA ASP A 53 2.64 19.37 5.91
C ASP A 53 3.31 19.51 7.28
N GLU A 54 2.52 19.47 8.36
CA GLU A 54 3.05 19.47 9.72
C GLU A 54 3.93 18.24 10.00
N THR A 55 3.50 17.07 9.52
CA THR A 55 4.28 15.84 9.59
C THR A 55 5.63 15.99 8.89
N ARG A 56 5.63 16.58 7.69
CA ARG A 56 6.85 16.77 6.90
C ARG A 56 7.82 17.74 7.57
N LEU A 57 7.31 18.86 8.09
CA LEU A 57 8.10 19.84 8.83
C LEU A 57 8.67 19.22 10.12
N GLY A 58 7.86 18.44 10.85
CA GLY A 58 8.30 17.76 12.06
C GLY A 58 9.40 16.72 11.84
N LEU A 59 9.40 16.06 10.68
CA LEU A 59 10.39 15.04 10.30
C LEU A 59 11.61 15.59 9.56
N GLU A 60 11.56 16.84 9.08
CA GLU A 60 12.61 17.44 8.26
C GLU A 60 14.01 17.34 8.87
N PRO A 61 14.26 17.68 10.15
CA PRO A 61 15.61 17.60 10.71
C PRO A 61 16.18 16.18 10.75
N GLN A 62 15.33 15.19 11.07
CA GLN A 62 15.74 13.78 11.08
C GLN A 62 16.04 13.29 9.66
N MET A 63 15.22 13.71 8.69
CA MET A 63 15.42 13.39 7.29
C MET A 63 16.72 13.99 6.75
N ILE A 64 17.02 15.26 7.04
CA ILE A 64 18.29 15.91 6.67
C ILE A 64 19.46 15.11 7.22
N TYR A 65 19.47 14.84 8.53
CA TYR A 65 20.53 14.05 9.17
C TYR A 65 20.72 12.69 8.51
N LEU A 66 19.63 11.96 8.23
CA LEU A 66 19.68 10.66 7.59
C LEU A 66 20.30 10.74 6.19
N MET A 67 19.94 11.77 5.42
CA MET A 67 20.44 11.94 4.05
C MET A 67 21.90 12.36 4.01
N GLU A 68 22.36 13.19 4.96
CA GLU A 68 23.76 13.62 5.08
C GLU A 68 24.72 12.46 5.33
N THR A 69 24.25 11.33 5.89
CA THR A 69 25.09 10.14 6.09
C THR A 69 25.58 9.52 4.77
N GLY A 70 24.94 9.82 3.64
CA GLY A 70 25.22 9.20 2.33
C GLY A 70 24.85 7.71 2.23
N ARG A 71 24.27 7.11 3.29
CA ARG A 71 23.97 5.67 3.34
C ARG A 71 22.65 5.26 2.67
N TYR A 72 21.79 6.23 2.34
CA TYR A 72 20.43 5.98 1.84
C TYR A 72 20.17 6.65 0.48
N PRO A 73 21.01 6.42 -0.55
CA PRO A 73 20.91 7.13 -1.84
C PRO A 73 19.58 6.86 -2.57
N THR A 74 19.01 5.66 -2.42
CA THR A 74 17.70 5.32 -3.01
C THR A 74 16.57 6.07 -2.32
N TYR A 75 16.60 6.13 -0.98
CA TYR A 75 15.58 6.83 -0.21
C TYR A 75 15.65 8.35 -0.42
N GLN A 76 16.85 8.90 -0.52
CA GLN A 76 17.07 10.29 -0.91
C GLN A 76 16.46 10.59 -2.29
N ARG A 77 16.73 9.73 -3.28
CA ARG A 77 16.17 9.87 -4.62
C ARG A 77 14.65 9.77 -4.59
N TYR A 78 14.10 8.83 -3.84
CA TYR A 78 12.66 8.67 -3.65
C TYR A 78 12.04 9.93 -3.05
N GLY A 79 12.54 10.43 -1.92
CA GLY A 79 12.00 11.62 -1.26
C GLY A 79 12.00 12.87 -2.16
N LEU A 80 13.06 13.05 -2.95
CA LEU A 80 13.24 14.18 -3.86
C LEU A 80 12.41 14.07 -5.15
N ARG A 81 12.24 12.87 -5.70
CA ARG A 81 11.66 12.68 -7.06
C ARG A 81 10.25 12.12 -7.06
N ALA A 82 9.82 11.47 -5.98
CA ALA A 82 8.47 10.92 -5.90
C ALA A 82 7.43 12.04 -5.75
N THR A 83 6.47 12.05 -6.67
CA THR A 83 5.38 13.03 -6.73
C THR A 83 4.11 12.53 -6.05
N ARG A 84 3.97 11.22 -5.85
CA ARG A 84 2.76 10.57 -5.30
C ARG A 84 2.94 9.99 -3.89
N LYS A 85 3.98 10.42 -3.18
CA LYS A 85 4.30 9.93 -1.82
C LYS A 85 3.18 10.14 -0.80
N ASP A 86 2.35 11.17 -1.02
CA ASP A 86 1.25 11.56 -0.15
C ASP A 86 -0.13 11.24 -0.78
N ASP A 87 -0.15 10.45 -1.88
CA ASP A 87 -1.38 10.08 -2.60
C ASP A 87 -1.78 8.63 -2.26
N ALA A 88 -2.53 8.50 -1.16
CA ALA A 88 -2.96 7.20 -0.63
C ALA A 88 -3.87 6.44 -1.60
N THR A 89 -4.77 7.15 -2.30
CA THR A 89 -5.68 6.55 -3.28
C THR A 89 -4.89 5.95 -4.43
N TRP A 90 -3.97 6.71 -5.03
CA TRP A 90 -3.15 6.19 -6.12
C TRP A 90 -2.30 4.99 -5.68
N ALA A 91 -1.71 5.04 -4.49
CA ALA A 91 -0.88 3.96 -3.97
C ALA A 91 -1.70 2.67 -3.76
N PHE A 92 -2.91 2.79 -3.23
CA PHE A 92 -3.83 1.66 -3.05
C PHE A 92 -4.24 1.06 -4.39
N GLU A 93 -4.73 1.87 -5.33
CA GLU A 93 -5.21 1.42 -6.64
C GLU A 93 -4.08 0.73 -7.42
N THR A 94 -2.91 1.37 -7.49
CA THR A 94 -1.75 0.81 -8.20
C THR A 94 -1.28 -0.50 -7.56
N GLY A 95 -1.28 -0.59 -6.24
CA GLY A 95 -0.94 -1.82 -5.53
C GLY A 95 -1.96 -2.93 -5.77
N LEU A 96 -3.26 -2.60 -5.80
CA LEU A 96 -4.32 -3.54 -6.09
C LEU A 96 -4.19 -4.09 -7.51
N ASP A 97 -3.95 -3.23 -8.49
CA ASP A 97 -3.70 -3.63 -9.88
C ASP A 97 -2.51 -4.60 -9.95
N CYS A 98 -1.40 -4.28 -9.30
CA CYS A 98 -0.24 -5.16 -9.24
C CYS A 98 -0.56 -6.54 -8.65
N VAL A 99 -1.40 -6.60 -7.61
CA VAL A 99 -1.83 -7.86 -6.98
C VAL A 99 -2.73 -8.65 -7.93
N LEU A 100 -3.71 -8.00 -8.54
CA LEU A 100 -4.64 -8.63 -9.48
C LEU A 100 -3.92 -9.16 -10.71
N ASP A 101 -3.03 -8.37 -11.30
CA ASP A 101 -2.18 -8.77 -12.44
C ASP A 101 -1.31 -9.97 -12.08
N GLY A 102 -0.73 -9.98 -10.87
CA GLY A 102 0.07 -11.11 -10.38
C GLY A 102 -0.75 -12.40 -10.21
N ILE A 103 -1.99 -12.28 -9.71
CA ILE A 103 -2.92 -13.41 -9.58
C ILE A 103 -3.31 -13.93 -10.97
N ALA A 104 -3.70 -13.03 -11.87
CA ALA A 104 -4.08 -13.36 -13.25
C ALA A 104 -2.95 -14.10 -13.98
N ALA A 105 -1.74 -13.54 -13.97
CA ALA A 105 -0.58 -14.15 -14.59
C ALA A 105 -0.20 -15.50 -13.96
N ARG A 106 -0.41 -15.69 -12.65
CA ARG A 106 -0.08 -16.94 -11.95
C ARG A 106 -1.10 -18.04 -12.22
N LEU A 107 -2.39 -17.69 -12.30
CA LEU A 107 -3.49 -18.63 -12.46
C LEU A 107 -3.89 -18.85 -13.92
N GLY A 108 -3.40 -18.01 -14.84
CA GLY A 108 -3.67 -18.12 -16.28
C GLY A 108 -5.08 -17.68 -16.66
N ILE A 109 -5.61 -16.67 -15.98
CA ILE A 109 -6.94 -16.08 -16.20
C ILE A 109 -6.84 -14.66 -16.76
#